data_AF-A0AB74BMI6-F1
#
_entry.id   AF-A0AB74BMI6-F1
#
_cell.length_a   1.000
_cell.length_b   1.000
_cell.length_c   1.000
_cell.angle_alpha   90.00
_cell.angle_beta   90.00
_cell.angle_gamma   90.00
#
_symmetry.space_group_name_H-M   'P 1'
#
loop_
_entity.id
_entity.type
_entity.pdbx_description
1 polymer ?
#
loop_
_entity_poly.entity_id
_entity_poly.type
_entity_poly.pdbx_seq_one_letter_code
_entity_poly.pdbx_strand_id
1 'polypeptide(L)'
;MASQALSNRPAPVFGLVDCNSFYASCERVFRPDLAKVPIVVLSNNDGCVIARSYDAKPFVKMGAPYFQIKDVLRRHGIQSFSSNFALYGDLSQRVMAIIESMVPGHLHDACL
;
A
#
# COMPACT_ATOMS: atom_id res chain seq x y z
N MET A 1 21.61 16.26 -44.76
CA MET A 1 20.21 16.66 -44.45
C MET A 1 19.44 15.60 -43.63
N ALA A 2 20.09 14.75 -42.83
CA ALA A 2 19.42 13.74 -41.98
C ALA A 2 19.85 13.80 -40.50
N SER A 3 20.77 14.72 -40.15
CA SER A 3 21.42 14.78 -38.83
C SER A 3 20.67 15.63 -37.80
N GLN A 4 19.80 16.56 -38.23
CA GLN A 4 19.08 17.46 -37.32
C GLN A 4 17.76 16.89 -36.77
N ALA A 5 17.27 15.75 -37.27
CA ALA A 5 15.98 15.18 -36.84
C ALA A 5 16.05 14.39 -35.51
N LEU A 6 17.24 14.04 -35.03
CA LEU A 6 17.43 13.27 -33.79
C LEU A 6 17.60 14.14 -32.53
N SER A 7 17.78 15.46 -32.69
CA SER A 7 18.12 16.37 -31.58
C SER A 7 16.93 16.93 -30.80
N ASN A 8 15.69 16.59 -31.17
CA ASN A 8 14.49 17.26 -30.64
C ASN A 8 13.51 16.31 -29.92
N ARG A 9 14.00 15.14 -29.44
CA ARG A 9 13.16 14.21 -28.68
C ARG A 9 13.07 14.70 -27.22
N PRO A 10 11.87 14.99 -26.69
CA PRO A 10 11.73 15.42 -25.30
C PRO A 10 12.29 14.33 -24.38
N ALA A 11 12.93 14.76 -23.29
CA ALA A 11 13.47 13.85 -22.30
C ALA A 11 12.35 12.97 -21.71
N PRO A 12 12.62 11.70 -21.37
CA PRO A 12 11.63 10.84 -20.74
C PRO A 12 11.10 11.46 -19.43
N VAL A 13 9.79 11.37 -19.22
CA VAL A 13 9.13 11.79 -17.97
C VAL A 13 8.70 10.55 -17.20
N PHE A 14 9.02 10.51 -15.92
CA PHE A 14 8.66 9.41 -15.02
C PHE A 14 7.59 9.85 -14.02
N GLY A 15 6.59 8.99 -13.81
CA GLY A 15 5.58 9.16 -12.78
C GLY A 15 5.67 8.01 -11.77
N LEU A 16 5.55 8.33 -10.47
CA LEU A 16 5.49 7.33 -9.40
C LEU A 16 4.06 7.30 -8.85
N VAL A 17 3.47 6.09 -8.81
CA VAL A 17 2.14 5.86 -8.26
C VAL A 17 2.29 4.95 -7.03
N ASP A 18 1.83 5.43 -5.87
CA ASP A 18 1.90 4.71 -4.59
C ASP A 18 0.52 4.68 -3.93
N CYS A 19 0.11 3.49 -3.48
CA CYS A 19 -1.14 3.31 -2.75
C CYS A 19 -0.96 3.59 -1.25
N ASN A 20 -1.63 4.63 -0.77
CA ASN A 20 -1.61 5.02 0.64
C ASN A 20 -1.99 3.87 1.58
N SER A 21 -1.05 3.50 2.47
CA SER A 21 -1.27 2.48 3.49
C SER A 21 -1.87 1.18 2.92
N PHE A 22 -1.37 0.73 1.78
CA PHE A 22 -2.01 -0.26 0.90
C PHE A 22 -2.68 -1.44 1.63
N TYR A 23 -1.97 -2.24 2.43
CA TYR A 23 -2.60 -3.39 3.12
C TYR A 23 -3.69 -2.98 4.11
N ALA A 24 -3.51 -1.89 4.87
CA ALA A 24 -4.55 -1.39 5.77
C ALA A 24 -5.78 -0.86 5.00
N SER A 25 -5.55 -0.27 3.82
CA SER A 25 -6.63 0.16 2.92
C SER A 25 -7.37 -1.03 2.30
N CYS A 26 -6.66 -2.13 2.00
CA CYS A 26 -7.25 -3.37 1.51
C CYS A 26 -8.21 -3.99 2.53
N GLU A 27 -7.84 -4.04 3.82
CA GLU A 27 -8.73 -4.54 4.88
C GLU A 27 -10.02 -3.71 4.99
N ARG A 28 -9.95 -2.42 4.66
CA ARG A 28 -11.08 -1.48 4.77
C ARG A 28 -12.01 -1.48 3.56
N VAL A 29 -11.52 -1.80 2.36
CA VAL A 29 -12.21 -1.48 1.09
C VAL A 29 -13.63 -2.09 0.98
N PHE A 30 -13.86 -3.25 1.60
CA PHE A 30 -15.17 -3.92 1.63
C PHE A 30 -15.81 -3.96 3.03
N ARG A 31 -15.28 -3.18 3.98
CA ARG A 31 -15.65 -3.19 5.40
C ARG A 31 -16.03 -1.78 5.87
N PRO A 32 -17.29 -1.35 5.67
CA PRO A 32 -17.73 0.00 6.03
C PRO A 32 -17.64 0.28 7.53
N ASP A 33 -17.71 -0.75 8.36
CA ASP A 33 -17.49 -0.68 9.80
C ASP A 33 -16.07 -0.23 10.18
N LEU A 34 -15.08 -0.42 9.28
CA LEU A 34 -13.70 -0.03 9.48
C LEU A 34 -13.36 1.37 8.94
N ALA A 35 -14.33 2.10 8.38
CA ALA A 35 -14.09 3.36 7.67
C ALA A 35 -13.36 4.42 8.52
N LYS A 36 -13.60 4.44 9.84
CA LYS A 36 -13.00 5.38 10.80
C LYS A 36 -12.24 4.67 11.93
N VAL A 37 -11.94 3.38 11.74
CA VAL A 37 -11.20 2.58 12.72
C VAL A 37 -9.72 2.61 12.35
N PRO A 38 -8.82 2.92 13.30
CA PRO A 38 -7.38 2.80 13.07
C PRO A 38 -6.99 1.33 12.89
N ILE A 39 -6.18 1.04 11.88
CA ILE A 39 -5.83 -0.32 11.46
C ILE A 39 -4.31 -0.50 11.46
N VAL A 40 -3.86 -1.65 11.95
CA VAL A 40 -2.52 -2.18 11.67
C VAL A 40 -2.63 -3.57 11.05
N VAL A 41 -1.75 -3.88 10.11
CA VAL A 41 -1.60 -5.21 9.53
C VAL A 41 -0.30 -5.80 10.05
N LEU A 42 -0.36 -7.03 10.52
CA LEU A 42 0.76 -7.77 11.08
C LEU A 42 1.35 -8.72 10.04
N SER A 43 2.65 -9.00 10.14
CA SER A 43 3.36 -9.98 9.32
C SER A 43 2.77 -11.38 9.45
N ASN A 44 3.28 -12.31 8.64
CA ASN A 44 3.04 -13.73 8.86
C ASN A 44 3.32 -14.10 10.32
N ASN A 45 2.43 -14.93 10.87
CA ASN A 45 2.43 -15.37 12.27
C ASN A 45 2.30 -14.23 13.29
N ASP A 46 1.73 -13.09 12.90
CA ASP A 46 1.42 -11.94 13.74
C ASP A 46 2.63 -11.36 14.51
N GLY A 47 3.82 -11.46 13.90
CA GLY A 47 5.08 -11.08 14.53
C GLY A 47 5.23 -9.56 14.69
N CYS A 48 5.19 -8.82 13.59
CA CYS A 48 5.45 -7.38 13.58
C CYS A 48 4.46 -6.60 12.71
N VAL A 49 4.33 -5.31 12.97
CA VAL A 49 3.49 -4.41 12.15
C VAL A 49 4.17 -4.17 10.79
N ILE A 50 3.49 -4.53 9.71
CA ILE A 50 3.96 -4.35 8.32
C ILE A 50 3.19 -3.28 7.56
N ALA A 51 1.98 -2.92 8.02
CA ALA A 51 1.26 -1.77 7.52
C ALA A 51 0.44 -1.10 8.63
N ARG A 52 0.14 0.17 8.43
CA ARG A 52 -0.64 0.99 9.36
C ARG A 52 -1.41 2.05 8.61
N SER A 53 -2.68 2.23 8.97
CA SER A 53 -3.50 3.33 8.48
C SER A 53 -2.97 4.68 9.00
N TYR A 54 -3.36 5.78 8.36
CA TYR A 54 -2.89 7.13 8.72
C TYR A 54 -3.16 7.49 10.19
N ASP A 55 -4.36 7.18 10.66
CA ASP A 55 -4.83 7.37 12.03
C ASP A 55 -4.14 6.45 13.06
N ALA A 56 -3.53 5.34 12.65
CA ALA A 56 -2.73 4.49 13.53
C ALA A 56 -1.25 4.95 13.65
N LYS A 57 -0.76 5.77 12.71
CA LYS A 57 0.66 6.20 12.65
C LYS A 57 1.18 6.90 13.92
N PRO A 58 0.41 7.75 14.62
CA PRO A 58 0.89 8.43 15.83
C PRO A 58 1.17 7.48 17.00
N PHE A 59 0.51 6.31 17.03
CA PHE A 59 0.54 5.40 18.18
C PHE A 59 1.47 4.20 17.98
N VAL A 60 1.70 3.80 16.73
CA VAL A 60 2.37 2.53 16.41
C VAL A 60 3.46 2.74 15.37
N LYS A 61 4.68 2.29 15.63
CA LYS A 61 5.79 2.33 14.67
C LYS A 61 5.71 1.17 13.68
N MET A 62 6.21 1.39 12.46
CA MET A 62 6.40 0.30 11.50
C MET A 62 7.46 -0.68 12.04
N GLY A 63 7.28 -1.99 11.81
CA GLY A 63 8.17 -3.05 12.28
C GLY A 63 8.07 -3.34 13.78
N ALA A 64 7.18 -2.65 14.52
CA ALA A 64 7.02 -2.90 15.95
C ALA A 64 6.50 -4.33 16.20
N PRO A 65 7.12 -5.10 17.11
CA PRO A 65 6.63 -6.43 17.45
C PRO A 65 5.27 -6.37 18.14
N TYR A 66 4.30 -7.16 17.68
CA TYR A 66 2.92 -7.11 18.16
C TYR A 66 2.81 -7.32 19.67
N PHE A 67 3.59 -8.27 20.22
CA PHE A 67 3.56 -8.59 21.65
C PHE A 67 3.92 -7.40 22.56
N GLN A 68 4.72 -6.45 22.06
CA GLN A 68 5.13 -5.25 22.80
C GLN A 68 4.07 -4.13 22.72
N ILE A 69 3.27 -4.10 21.65
CA ILE A 69 2.33 -3.00 21.38
C ILE A 69 0.86 -3.37 21.62
N LYS A 70 0.53 -4.63 21.91
CA LYS A 70 -0.85 -5.11 22.11
C LYS A 70 -1.68 -4.23 23.05
N ASP A 71 -1.08 -3.70 24.12
CA ASP A 71 -1.78 -2.84 25.10
C ASP A 71 -1.94 -1.39 24.60
N VAL A 72 -1.05 -0.91 23.74
CA VAL A 72 -1.23 0.36 23.02
C VAL A 72 -2.40 0.23 22.05
N LEU A 73 -2.46 -0.86 21.28
CA LEU A 73 -3.53 -1.10 20.31
C LEU A 73 -4.91 -1.11 21.00
N ARG A 74 -5.05 -1.88 22.09
CA ARG A 74 -6.31 -1.93 22.87
C ARG A 74 -6.71 -0.57 23.42
N ARG A 75 -5.78 0.18 24.02
CA ARG A 75 -6.06 1.50 24.63
C ARG A 75 -6.55 2.52 23.62
N HIS A 76 -6.05 2.47 22.39
CA HIS A 76 -6.41 3.41 21.33
C HIS A 76 -7.49 2.87 20.37
N GLY A 77 -8.08 1.71 20.66
CA GLY A 77 -9.08 1.09 19.78
C GLY A 77 -8.55 0.75 18.38
N ILE A 78 -7.25 0.48 18.26
CA ILE A 78 -6.61 0.15 16.98
C ILE A 78 -6.81 -1.34 16.72
N GLN A 79 -7.38 -1.65 15.56
CA GLN A 79 -7.64 -3.03 15.16
C GLN A 79 -6.42 -3.61 14.42
N SER A 80 -5.98 -4.78 14.86
CA SER A 80 -4.91 -5.54 14.20
C SER A 80 -5.49 -6.65 13.33
N PHE A 81 -4.95 -6.81 12.12
CA PHE A 81 -5.26 -7.92 11.22
C PHE A 81 -4.00 -8.73 10.92
N SER A 82 -4.14 -10.04 10.87
CA SER A 82 -3.13 -10.91 10.25
C SER A 82 -3.09 -10.64 8.75
N SER A 83 -1.91 -10.78 8.15
CA SER A 83 -1.75 -10.55 6.70
C SER A 83 -2.67 -11.44 5.86
N ASN A 84 -3.44 -10.82 4.96
CA ASN A 84 -4.22 -11.49 3.92
C ASN A 84 -3.62 -11.23 2.53
N PHE A 85 -2.51 -11.91 2.22
CA PHE A 85 -1.79 -11.71 0.96
C PHE A 85 -2.61 -12.07 -0.30
N ALA A 86 -3.60 -12.95 -0.18
CA ALA A 86 -4.50 -13.26 -1.30
C ALA A 86 -5.36 -12.04 -1.67
N LEU A 87 -5.95 -11.38 -0.67
CA LEU A 87 -6.71 -10.13 -0.87
C LEU A 87 -5.82 -9.01 -1.41
N TYR A 88 -4.62 -8.84 -0.82
CA TYR A 88 -3.70 -7.77 -1.24
C TYR A 88 -3.20 -7.98 -2.67
N GLY A 89 -2.96 -9.24 -3.03
CA GLY A 89 -2.66 -9.70 -4.39
C GLY A 89 -3.72 -9.29 -5.41
N ASP A 90 -4.98 -9.67 -5.15
CA ASP A 90 -6.11 -9.35 -6.03
C ASP A 90 -6.28 -7.83 -6.22
N LEU A 91 -6.26 -7.07 -5.12
CA LEU A 91 -6.44 -5.62 -5.20
C LEU A 91 -5.27 -4.93 -5.89
N SER A 92 -4.03 -5.41 -5.69
CA SER A 92 -2.85 -4.88 -6.39
C SER A 92 -2.99 -5.11 -7.90
N GLN A 93 -3.32 -6.33 -8.32
CA GLN A 93 -3.52 -6.65 -9.75
C GLN A 93 -4.57 -5.74 -10.39
N ARG A 94 -5.67 -5.47 -9.68
CA ARG A 94 -6.72 -4.56 -10.17
C ARG A 94 -6.24 -3.12 -10.31
N VAL A 95 -5.44 -2.61 -9.36
CA VAL A 95 -4.83 -1.28 -9.46
C VAL A 95 -3.89 -1.22 -10.66
N MET A 96 -3.03 -2.21 -10.82
CA MET A 96 -2.07 -2.26 -11.92
C MET A 96 -2.76 -2.35 -13.29
N ALA A 97 -3.81 -3.16 -13.42
CA ALA A 97 -4.59 -3.25 -14.66
C ALA A 97 -5.21 -1.91 -15.07
N ILE A 98 -5.68 -1.12 -14.10
CA ILE A 98 -6.20 0.23 -14.37
C ILE A 98 -5.07 1.16 -14.83
N ILE A 99 -3.92 1.15 -14.14
CA ILE A 99 -2.78 2.00 -14.50
C ILE A 99 -2.27 1.65 -15.90
N GLU A 100 -2.10 0.36 -16.21
CA GLU A 100 -1.66 -0.11 -17.52
C GLU A 100 -2.62 0.31 -18.63
N SER A 101 -3.93 0.32 -18.38
CA SER A 101 -4.92 0.80 -19.35
C SER A 101 -4.78 2.30 -19.68
N MET A 102 -4.20 3.08 -18.76
CA MET A 102 -3.98 4.52 -18.93
C MET A 102 -2.62 4.85 -19.56
N VAL A 103 -1.61 3.99 -19.37
CA VAL A 103 -0.24 4.18 -19.90
C VAL A 103 0.35 2.92 -20.53
N PRO A 104 -0.23 2.41 -21.66
CA PRO A 104 0.18 1.13 -22.23
C PRO A 104 1.66 1.11 -22.64
N GLY A 105 2.40 0.07 -22.25
CA GLY A 105 3.81 -0.13 -22.63
C GLY A 105 4.83 0.75 -21.89
N HIS A 106 4.41 1.52 -20.89
CA HIS A 106 5.28 2.43 -20.12
C HIS A 106 5.28 2.12 -18.60
N LEU A 107 4.67 1.01 -18.20
CA LEU A 107 4.66 0.52 -16.83
C LEU A 107 5.87 -0.39 -16.61
N HIS A 108 6.79 0.04 -15.74
CA HIS A 108 8.09 -0.61 -15.59
C HIS A 108 8.23 -1.45 -14.30
N ASP A 109 7.34 -1.27 -13.31
CA ASP A 109 7.34 -2.09 -12.10
C ASP A 109 5.96 -2.15 -11.45
N ALA A 110 5.60 -3.33 -10.96
CA ALA A 110 4.41 -3.63 -10.18
C ALA A 110 4.86 -4.32 -8.89
N CYS A 111 5.05 -3.56 -7.81
CA CYS A 111 5.36 -4.16 -6.51
C CYS A 111 4.07 -4.52 -5.74
N LEU A 112 4.11 -5.68 -5.08
CA LEU A 112 3.24 -6.08 -3.98
C LEU A 112 3.81 -5.64 -2.63
#